data_AF-A0A954VVN6-F1
#
_entry.id   AF-A0A954VVN6-F1
#
_cell.length_a   1.000
_cell.length_b   1.000
_cell.length_c   1.000
_cell.angle_alpha   90.00
_cell.angle_beta   90.00
_cell.angle_gamma   90.00
#
_symmetry.space_group_name_H-M   'P 1'
#
loop_
_entity.id
_entity.type
_entity.pdbx_description
1 polymer ?
#
loop_
_entity_poly.entity_id
_entity_poly.type
_entity_poly.pdbx_seq_one_letter_code
_entity_poly.pdbx_strand_id
1 'polypeptide(L)'
;LAFGALYVPGAIMGVLIMMPIIAMIKGGHRFNVLFMWLVTAGIIGLTGLSMYEDANDTDHQAALAEAERDAHRITELAKLPDKIPVEGASALMKQDPFTQGPKVFAKYCASCHRYDGHDGRGRMIVERTEEGASQVVLPTATDLGDFAKRSWWKQLLTNYSQHFAPLVRSDFDLENSEMAGWCNDNRDVLLESANAADLDAIVEFLVAQASNPLVEVDQEKVDKGEALLTDLTLTNGEISSCTDCHASLGGEFELDADNSGYPELNGYGSKAWLTAFIQNPGSPQFYGDANQMPAFAGKMSNRELEMLVRWMCGDYPPTHVEPYASQVDQLAGNDSSVAEVEPSK
;
A
#
# COMPACT_ATOMS: atom_id res chain seq x y z
N LEU A 1 -23.64 -29.03 -5.90
CA LEU A 1 -23.66 -28.49 -4.52
C LEU A 1 -24.59 -29.29 -3.58
N ALA A 2 -25.91 -29.41 -3.86
CA ALA A 2 -26.83 -30.15 -2.97
C ALA A 2 -26.50 -31.64 -2.78
N PHE A 3 -25.94 -32.30 -3.80
CA PHE A 3 -25.67 -33.73 -3.74
C PHE A 3 -24.57 -34.12 -2.74
N GLY A 4 -23.41 -33.47 -2.81
CA GLY A 4 -22.30 -33.73 -1.89
C GLY A 4 -22.53 -33.21 -0.48
N ALA A 5 -23.23 -32.07 -0.32
CA ALA A 5 -23.38 -31.43 0.98
C ALA A 5 -24.58 -31.94 1.81
N LEU A 6 -25.64 -32.45 1.17
CA LEU A 6 -26.88 -32.84 1.85
C LEU A 6 -27.14 -34.35 1.78
N TYR A 7 -27.08 -34.94 0.58
CA TYR A 7 -27.47 -36.34 0.38
C TYR A 7 -26.39 -37.33 0.87
N VAL A 8 -25.11 -37.03 0.67
CA VAL A 8 -24.02 -37.91 1.12
C VAL A 8 -23.96 -38.02 2.65
N PRO A 9 -23.95 -36.92 3.44
CA PRO A 9 -24.02 -37.02 4.90
C PRO A 9 -25.32 -37.67 5.38
N GLY A 10 -26.46 -37.36 4.76
CA GLY A 10 -27.75 -37.95 5.09
C GLY A 10 -27.78 -39.47 4.91
N ALA A 11 -27.21 -39.97 3.80
CA ALA A 11 -27.10 -41.40 3.54
C ALA A 11 -26.17 -42.10 4.55
N ILE A 12 -25.03 -41.50 4.88
CA ILE A 12 -24.10 -42.02 5.89
C ILE A 12 -24.82 -42.13 7.24
N MET A 13 -25.51 -41.07 7.68
CA MET A 13 -26.27 -41.06 8.92
C MET A 13 -27.40 -42.09 8.93
N GLY A 14 -28.08 -42.29 7.79
CA GLY A 14 -29.10 -43.34 7.64
C GLY A 14 -28.54 -44.75 7.86
N VAL A 15 -27.36 -45.04 7.31
CA VAL A 15 -26.67 -46.33 7.54
C VAL A 15 -26.25 -46.48 9.01
N LEU A 16 -25.74 -45.41 9.64
CA LEU A 16 -25.36 -45.39 11.06
C LEU A 16 -26.56 -45.71 11.97
N ILE A 17 -27.73 -45.11 11.72
CA ILE A 17 -28.97 -45.38 12.49
C ILE A 17 -29.41 -46.84 12.32
N MET A 18 -29.27 -47.40 11.13
CA MET A 18 -29.67 -48.79 10.85
C MET A 18 -28.66 -49.84 11.35
N MET A 19 -27.47 -49.45 11.81
CA MET A 19 -26.43 -50.39 12.25
C MET A 19 -26.87 -51.44 13.27
N PRO A 20 -27.70 -51.15 14.30
CA PRO A 20 -28.17 -52.16 15.25
C PRO A 20 -29.01 -53.24 14.57
N ILE A 21 -29.84 -52.83 13.59
CA ILE A 21 -30.70 -53.74 12.83
C ILE A 21 -29.87 -54.57 11.85
N ILE A 22 -28.93 -53.92 11.15
CA ILE A 22 -28.02 -54.59 10.22
C ILE A 22 -27.17 -55.63 10.95
N ALA A 23 -26.71 -55.33 12.17
CA ALA A 23 -25.92 -56.25 12.98
C ALA A 23 -26.64 -57.55 13.36
N MET A 24 -27.99 -57.57 13.36
CA MET A 24 -28.79 -58.78 13.61
C MET A 24 -28.78 -59.77 12.44
N ILE A 25 -28.36 -59.34 11.24
CA ILE A 25 -28.30 -60.16 10.03
C ILE A 25 -26.95 -60.91 9.97
N LYS A 26 -26.93 -62.16 9.46
CA LYS A 26 -25.69 -62.92 9.26
C LYS A 26 -24.69 -62.13 8.41
N GLY A 27 -23.55 -61.76 9.01
CA GLY A 27 -22.50 -60.96 8.36
C GLY A 27 -22.63 -59.45 8.54
N GLY A 28 -23.73 -58.95 9.11
CA GLY A 28 -23.98 -57.51 9.27
C GLY A 28 -23.00 -56.79 10.19
N HIS A 29 -22.47 -57.46 11.22
CA HIS A 29 -21.38 -56.90 12.02
C HIS A 29 -20.11 -56.61 11.20
N ARG A 30 -19.71 -57.54 10.30
CA ARG A 30 -18.55 -57.35 9.41
C ARG A 30 -18.79 -56.20 8.44
N PHE A 31 -20.02 -56.05 7.93
CA PHE A 31 -20.41 -54.92 7.10
C PHE A 31 -20.26 -53.60 7.86
N ASN A 32 -20.81 -53.49 9.09
CA ASN A 32 -20.71 -52.27 9.88
C ASN A 32 -19.24 -51.88 10.15
N VAL A 33 -18.37 -52.84 10.47
CA VAL A 33 -16.94 -52.60 10.67
C VAL A 33 -16.28 -52.08 9.39
N LEU A 34 -16.52 -52.71 8.24
CA LEU A 34 -15.96 -52.26 6.95
C LEU A 34 -16.48 -50.86 6.57
N PHE A 35 -17.77 -50.60 6.78
CA PHE A 35 -18.37 -49.29 6.54
C PHE A 35 -17.69 -48.20 7.40
N MET A 36 -17.46 -48.45 8.69
CA MET A 36 -16.76 -47.50 9.56
C MET A 36 -15.32 -47.23 9.11
N TRP A 37 -14.59 -48.27 8.67
CA TRP A 37 -13.25 -48.08 8.11
C TRP A 37 -13.27 -47.25 6.82
N LEU A 38 -14.25 -47.49 5.93
CA LEU A 38 -14.41 -46.70 4.71
C LEU A 38 -14.77 -45.23 4.99
N VAL A 39 -15.70 -44.98 5.92
CA VAL A 39 -16.04 -43.59 6.32
C VAL A 39 -14.82 -42.91 6.93
N THR A 40 -14.08 -43.60 7.80
CA THR A 40 -12.85 -43.06 8.41
C THR A 40 -11.79 -42.76 7.36
N ALA A 41 -11.56 -43.67 6.41
CA ALA A 41 -10.63 -43.44 5.30
C ALA A 41 -11.08 -42.28 4.41
N GLY A 42 -12.38 -42.14 4.17
CA GLY A 42 -12.94 -41.00 3.44
C GLY A 42 -12.72 -39.67 4.15
N ILE A 43 -12.91 -39.61 5.48
CA ILE A 43 -12.63 -38.41 6.29
C ILE A 43 -11.14 -38.06 6.20
N ILE A 44 -10.25 -39.03 6.44
CA ILE A 44 -8.80 -38.81 6.37
C ILE A 44 -8.38 -38.34 4.97
N GLY A 45 -8.91 -38.96 3.91
CA GLY A 45 -8.61 -38.58 2.53
C GLY A 45 -9.07 -37.17 2.19
N LEU A 46 -10.29 -36.79 2.58
CA LEU A 46 -10.81 -35.44 2.35
C LEU A 46 -10.06 -34.38 3.17
N THR A 47 -9.70 -34.67 4.42
CA THR A 47 -8.86 -33.78 5.24
C THR A 47 -7.47 -33.62 4.62
N GLY A 48 -6.88 -34.70 4.10
CA GLY A 48 -5.61 -34.62 3.38
C GLY A 48 -5.69 -33.74 2.13
N LEU A 49 -6.79 -33.87 1.38
CA LEU A 49 -7.02 -33.03 0.20
C LEU A 49 -7.22 -31.56 0.58
N SER A 50 -8.00 -31.26 1.61
CA SER A 50 -8.19 -29.87 2.05
C SER A 50 -6.89 -29.25 2.56
N MET A 51 -6.07 -30.00 3.32
CA MET A 51 -4.75 -29.52 3.75
C MET A 51 -3.81 -29.27 2.56
N TYR A 52 -3.90 -30.07 1.49
CA TYR A 52 -3.13 -29.86 0.28
C TYR A 52 -3.62 -28.63 -0.51
N GLU A 53 -4.94 -28.42 -0.58
CA GLU A 53 -5.53 -27.24 -1.20
C GLU A 53 -5.13 -25.97 -0.44
N ASP A 54 -5.31 -25.94 0.89
CA ASP A 54 -4.94 -24.82 1.75
C ASP A 54 -3.43 -24.51 1.69
N ALA A 55 -2.57 -25.54 1.58
CA ALA A 55 -1.13 -25.37 1.45
C ALA A 55 -0.70 -24.74 0.12
N ASN A 56 -1.52 -24.88 -0.94
CA ASN A 56 -1.25 -24.31 -2.27
C ASN A 56 -2.07 -23.05 -2.57
N ASP A 57 -2.98 -22.67 -1.68
CA ASP A 57 -3.77 -21.44 -1.79
C ASP A 57 -2.96 -20.24 -1.29
N THR A 58 -2.57 -19.36 -2.21
CA THR A 58 -1.77 -18.17 -1.91
C THR A 58 -2.48 -17.17 -1.00
N ASP A 59 -3.81 -17.04 -1.11
CA ASP A 59 -4.59 -16.14 -0.26
C ASP A 59 -4.67 -16.69 1.16
N HIS A 60 -4.81 -18.00 1.31
CA HIS A 60 -4.77 -18.67 2.61
C HIS A 60 -3.41 -18.47 3.29
N GLN A 61 -2.31 -18.72 2.58
CA GLN A 61 -0.96 -18.52 3.12
C GLN A 61 -0.70 -17.05 3.51
N ALA A 62 -1.16 -16.10 2.69
CA ALA A 62 -1.05 -14.67 3.02
C ALA A 62 -1.87 -14.29 4.25
N ALA A 63 -3.08 -14.84 4.41
CA ALA A 63 -3.90 -14.60 5.60
C ALA A 63 -3.27 -15.16 6.88
N LEU A 64 -2.61 -16.32 6.81
CA LEU A 64 -1.84 -16.87 7.93
C LEU A 64 -0.64 -15.99 8.28
N ALA A 65 0.13 -15.55 7.28
CA ALA A 65 1.29 -14.67 7.49
C ALA A 65 0.88 -13.33 8.11
N GLU A 66 -0.23 -12.73 7.67
CA GLU A 66 -0.77 -11.52 8.28
C GLU A 66 -1.26 -11.76 9.71
N ALA A 67 -1.91 -12.90 9.99
CA ALA A 67 -2.34 -13.23 11.35
C ALA A 67 -1.15 -13.40 12.30
N GLU A 68 -0.05 -14.00 11.86
CA GLU A 68 1.19 -14.13 12.63
C GLU A 68 1.85 -12.77 12.87
N ARG A 69 1.91 -11.93 11.83
CA ARG A 69 2.38 -10.54 11.93
C ARG A 69 1.58 -9.73 12.95
N ASP A 70 0.25 -9.79 12.86
CA ASP A 70 -0.67 -9.12 13.78
C ASP A 70 -0.54 -9.66 15.21
N ALA A 71 -0.24 -10.96 15.39
CA ALA A 71 0.02 -11.58 16.70
C ALA A 71 1.31 -11.07 17.37
N HIS A 72 2.35 -10.82 16.58
CA HIS A 72 3.56 -10.15 17.09
C HIS A 72 3.26 -8.70 17.47
N ARG A 73 2.53 -7.97 16.61
CA ARG A 73 2.21 -6.56 16.86
C ARG A 73 1.37 -6.37 18.12
N ILE A 74 0.34 -7.19 18.35
CA ILE A 74 -0.48 -7.07 19.56
C ILE A 74 0.32 -7.30 20.83
N THR A 75 1.34 -8.16 20.78
CA THR A 75 2.23 -8.42 21.92
C THR A 75 3.10 -7.21 22.24
N GLU A 76 3.56 -6.46 21.24
CA GLU A 76 4.27 -5.19 21.43
C GLU A 76 3.35 -4.12 22.02
N LEU A 77 2.15 -3.96 21.45
CA LEU A 77 1.17 -2.98 21.92
C LEU A 77 0.79 -3.23 23.38
N ALA A 78 0.62 -4.49 23.79
CA ALA A 78 0.32 -4.83 25.18
C ALA A 78 1.46 -4.48 26.17
N LYS A 79 2.70 -4.36 25.68
CA LYS A 79 3.87 -3.99 26.50
C LYS A 79 4.01 -2.47 26.69
N LEU A 80 3.36 -1.66 25.84
CA LEU A 80 3.40 -0.20 25.94
C LEU A 80 2.96 0.31 27.33
N PRO A 81 3.31 1.57 27.68
CA PRO A 81 2.89 2.17 28.95
C PRO A 81 1.38 2.18 29.17
N ASP A 82 0.60 2.31 28.10
CA ASP A 82 -0.88 2.41 28.14
C ASP A 82 -1.58 1.09 28.53
N LYS A 83 -0.87 -0.04 28.47
CA LYS A 83 -1.37 -1.40 28.79
C LYS A 83 -2.64 -1.78 28.01
N ILE A 84 -3.22 -2.93 28.37
CA ILE A 84 -4.44 -3.43 27.74
C ILE A 84 -5.63 -2.65 28.31
N PRO A 85 -6.44 -1.98 27.47
CA PRO A 85 -7.58 -1.21 27.93
C PRO A 85 -8.73 -2.11 28.39
N VAL A 86 -9.74 -1.54 29.05
CA VAL A 86 -10.88 -2.31 29.61
C VAL A 86 -11.74 -2.98 28.54
N GLU A 87 -11.75 -2.45 27.32
CA GLU A 87 -12.37 -3.03 26.12
C GLU A 87 -11.61 -4.28 25.62
N GLY A 88 -10.43 -4.55 26.15
CA GLY A 88 -9.61 -5.72 25.87
C GLY A 88 -8.57 -5.54 24.75
N ALA A 89 -7.76 -6.57 24.53
CA ALA A 89 -6.64 -6.53 23.58
C ALA A 89 -7.06 -6.23 22.12
N SER A 90 -8.27 -6.61 21.73
CA SER A 90 -8.78 -6.31 20.38
C SER A 90 -8.89 -4.80 20.10
N ALA A 91 -9.06 -3.97 21.14
CA ALA A 91 -9.10 -2.53 21.00
C ALA A 91 -7.73 -1.96 20.60
N LEU A 92 -6.63 -2.53 21.10
CA LEU A 92 -5.27 -2.12 20.72
C LEU A 92 -5.05 -2.26 19.21
N MET A 93 -5.41 -3.43 18.64
CA MET A 93 -5.28 -3.65 17.18
C MET A 93 -6.16 -2.73 16.36
N LYS A 94 -7.40 -2.47 16.80
CA LYS A 94 -8.30 -1.52 16.12
C LYS A 94 -7.80 -0.08 16.21
N GLN A 95 -6.97 0.21 17.21
CA GLN A 95 -6.46 1.54 17.44
C GLN A 95 -5.10 1.81 16.79
N ASP A 96 -4.35 0.75 16.48
CA ASP A 96 -3.00 0.80 15.93
C ASP A 96 -2.97 1.14 14.43
N PRO A 97 -2.41 2.30 14.03
CA PRO A 97 -2.31 2.67 12.62
C PRO A 97 -1.47 1.69 11.80
N PHE A 98 -0.43 1.10 12.39
CA PHE A 98 0.48 0.18 11.69
C PHE A 98 -0.23 -1.08 11.14
N THR A 99 -1.30 -1.53 11.79
CA THR A 99 -2.09 -2.70 11.34
C THR A 99 -3.37 -2.31 10.62
N GLN A 100 -3.98 -1.17 10.96
CA GLN A 100 -5.21 -0.70 10.31
C GLN A 100 -4.97 0.04 9.00
N GLY A 101 -3.90 0.84 8.90
CA GLY A 101 -3.57 1.63 7.71
C GLY A 101 -3.48 0.79 6.43
N PRO A 102 -2.70 -0.31 6.41
CA PRO A 102 -2.66 -1.26 5.29
C PRO A 102 -4.03 -1.80 4.87
N LYS A 103 -4.91 -2.07 5.85
CA LYS A 103 -6.27 -2.59 5.58
C LYS A 103 -7.16 -1.53 4.93
N VAL A 104 -7.03 -0.27 5.36
CA VAL A 104 -7.73 0.87 4.75
C VAL A 104 -7.18 1.14 3.35
N PHE A 105 -5.86 1.12 3.15
CA PHE A 105 -5.23 1.29 1.84
C PHE A 105 -5.68 0.22 0.85
N ALA A 106 -5.63 -1.05 1.23
CA ALA A 106 -6.08 -2.18 0.41
C ALA A 106 -7.55 -2.03 -0.03
N LYS A 107 -8.38 -1.44 0.82
CA LYS A 107 -9.82 -1.27 0.59
C LYS A 107 -10.15 -0.09 -0.34
N TYR A 108 -9.40 1.01 -0.26
CA TYR A 108 -9.76 2.27 -0.90
C TYR A 108 -8.77 2.78 -1.95
N CYS A 109 -7.49 2.44 -1.82
CA CYS A 109 -6.40 3.04 -2.62
C CYS A 109 -5.78 2.04 -3.59
N ALA A 110 -5.76 0.76 -3.22
CA ALA A 110 -5.08 -0.29 -3.99
C ALA A 110 -5.68 -0.56 -5.37
N SER A 111 -6.88 -0.05 -5.67
CA SER A 111 -7.45 -0.14 -7.03
C SER A 111 -6.60 0.61 -8.06
N CYS A 112 -5.93 1.70 -7.66
CA CYS A 112 -5.12 2.52 -8.56
C CYS A 112 -3.65 2.55 -8.15
N HIS A 113 -3.38 2.69 -6.86
CA HIS A 113 -2.03 2.77 -6.31
C HIS A 113 -1.51 1.40 -5.90
N ARG A 114 -0.19 1.26 -5.90
CA ARG A 114 0.51 0.19 -5.17
C ARG A 114 1.24 0.80 -3.99
N TYR A 115 1.60 -0.04 -3.04
CA TYR A 115 2.49 0.28 -1.95
C TYR A 115 3.60 -0.76 -2.00
N ASP A 116 4.82 -0.35 -2.35
CA ASP A 116 5.95 -1.25 -2.58
C ASP A 116 5.58 -2.42 -3.53
N GLY A 117 4.84 -2.13 -4.59
CA GLY A 117 4.41 -3.09 -5.61
C GLY A 117 3.20 -3.95 -5.22
N HIS A 118 2.65 -3.83 -4.01
CA HIS A 118 1.54 -4.64 -3.52
C HIS A 118 0.31 -3.81 -3.10
N ASP A 119 -0.76 -4.48 -2.65
CA ASP A 119 -2.05 -3.89 -2.23
C ASP A 119 -2.02 -3.19 -0.84
N GLY A 120 -0.84 -2.84 -0.34
CA GLY A 120 -0.62 -2.45 1.06
C GLY A 120 -0.53 -3.60 2.07
N ARG A 121 -0.99 -4.82 1.74
CA ARG A 121 -0.97 -6.01 2.62
C ARG A 121 -0.06 -7.12 2.10
N GLY A 122 0.95 -6.78 1.30
CA GLY A 122 1.93 -7.70 0.75
C GLY A 122 1.44 -8.58 -0.40
N ARG A 123 0.21 -8.35 -0.90
CA ARG A 123 -0.37 -9.16 -1.98
C ARG A 123 -0.38 -8.41 -3.31
N MET A 124 -0.04 -9.13 -4.37
CA MET A 124 -0.23 -8.66 -5.74
C MET A 124 -1.72 -8.69 -6.08
N ILE A 125 -2.19 -7.68 -6.82
CA ILE A 125 -3.55 -7.69 -7.34
C ILE A 125 -3.55 -8.52 -8.62
N VAL A 126 -4.32 -9.61 -8.60
CA VAL A 126 -4.49 -10.49 -9.75
C VAL A 126 -5.95 -10.55 -10.15
N GLU A 127 -6.20 -10.59 -11.45
CA GLU A 127 -7.50 -10.86 -12.02
C GLU A 127 -7.48 -12.18 -12.78
N ARG A 128 -8.67 -12.80 -12.89
CA ARG A 128 -8.83 -14.03 -13.67
C ARG A 128 -9.28 -13.66 -15.07
N THR A 129 -8.49 -14.00 -16.07
CA THR A 129 -8.83 -13.79 -17.47
C THR A 129 -10.01 -14.69 -17.86
N GLU A 130 -10.66 -14.38 -18.98
CA GLU A 130 -11.75 -15.21 -19.54
C GLU A 130 -11.29 -16.66 -19.82
N GLU A 131 -10.00 -16.85 -20.07
CA GLU A 131 -9.34 -18.14 -20.32
C GLU A 131 -8.99 -18.89 -19.02
N GLY A 132 -9.30 -18.29 -17.86
CA GLY A 132 -9.10 -18.88 -16.55
C GLY A 132 -7.69 -18.70 -15.96
N ALA A 133 -6.79 -18.01 -16.67
CA ALA A 133 -5.44 -17.69 -16.21
C ALA A 133 -5.47 -16.52 -15.21
N SER A 134 -4.52 -16.51 -14.27
CA SER A 134 -4.35 -15.39 -13.34
C SER A 134 -3.34 -14.40 -13.91
N GLN A 135 -3.73 -13.13 -14.03
CA GLN A 135 -2.89 -12.05 -14.54
C GLN A 135 -2.74 -10.95 -13.49
N VAL A 136 -1.53 -10.40 -13.35
CA VAL A 136 -1.28 -9.26 -12.47
C VAL A 136 -1.92 -8.01 -13.06
N VAL A 137 -2.72 -7.32 -12.26
CA VAL A 137 -3.32 -6.02 -12.61
C VAL A 137 -2.27 -4.93 -12.41
N LEU A 138 -1.94 -4.22 -13.49
CA LEU A 138 -1.00 -3.10 -13.45
C LEU A 138 -1.66 -1.85 -12.83
N PRO A 139 -0.91 -1.03 -12.07
CA PRO A 139 -1.44 0.19 -11.50
C PRO A 139 -1.70 1.27 -12.55
N THR A 140 -2.62 2.16 -12.22
CA THR A 140 -2.95 3.38 -12.99
C THR A 140 -2.47 4.65 -12.30
N ALA A 141 -1.83 4.54 -11.14
CA ALA A 141 -1.24 5.65 -10.40
C ALA A 141 0.10 5.22 -9.77
N THR A 142 0.94 6.18 -9.40
CA THR A 142 2.30 5.89 -8.92
C THR A 142 2.30 5.08 -7.61
N ASP A 143 3.40 4.37 -7.36
CA ASP A 143 3.60 3.61 -6.13
C ASP A 143 3.86 4.56 -4.95
N LEU A 144 3.16 4.31 -3.84
CA LEU A 144 3.18 5.18 -2.66
C LEU A 144 4.08 4.66 -1.52
N GLY A 145 4.81 3.57 -1.73
CA GLY A 145 5.71 2.97 -0.73
C GLY A 145 6.78 3.94 -0.23
N ASP A 146 7.26 4.81 -1.11
CA ASP A 146 8.28 5.82 -0.82
C ASP A 146 7.74 7.25 -0.74
N PHE A 147 6.42 7.43 -0.72
CA PHE A 147 5.79 8.74 -0.69
C PHE A 147 6.40 9.69 0.37
N ALA A 148 6.76 10.90 -0.05
CA ALA A 148 7.41 11.94 0.75
C ALA A 148 8.78 11.57 1.37
N LYS A 149 9.41 10.45 0.97
CA LYS A 149 10.79 10.10 1.36
C LYS A 149 11.82 10.73 0.40
N ARG A 150 13.11 10.59 0.73
CA ARG A 150 14.23 11.10 -0.10
C ARG A 150 14.18 10.61 -1.55
N SER A 151 13.86 9.33 -1.76
CA SER A 151 13.73 8.73 -3.10
C SER A 151 12.59 9.33 -3.90
N TRP A 152 11.44 9.58 -3.28
CA TRP A 152 10.29 10.24 -3.89
C TRP A 152 10.65 11.64 -4.39
N TRP A 153 11.19 12.49 -3.52
CA TRP A 153 11.57 13.84 -3.90
C TRP A 153 12.67 13.86 -4.96
N LYS A 154 13.69 13.01 -4.83
CA LYS A 154 14.73 12.90 -5.86
C LYS A 154 14.16 12.52 -7.21
N GLN A 155 13.25 11.54 -7.26
CA GLN A 155 12.60 11.13 -8.51
C GLN A 155 11.67 12.22 -9.07
N LEU A 156 10.93 12.92 -8.22
CA LEU A 156 10.06 14.03 -8.64
C LEU A 156 10.87 15.15 -9.31
N LEU A 157 12.06 15.47 -8.79
CA LEU A 157 12.92 16.53 -9.32
C LEU A 157 13.77 16.13 -10.54
N THR A 158 14.11 14.84 -10.70
CA THR A 158 15.11 14.39 -11.69
C THR A 158 14.62 13.33 -12.67
N ASN A 159 13.43 12.75 -12.45
CA ASN A 159 12.88 11.69 -13.26
C ASN A 159 11.33 11.63 -13.20
N TYR A 160 10.68 12.79 -13.30
CA TYR A 160 9.24 12.95 -13.08
C TYR A 160 8.40 12.00 -13.95
N SER A 161 8.63 11.97 -15.27
CA SER A 161 7.84 11.14 -16.19
C SER A 161 7.96 9.65 -15.90
N GLN A 162 9.14 9.16 -15.51
CA GLN A 162 9.31 7.76 -15.13
C GLN A 162 8.67 7.47 -13.76
N HIS A 163 8.79 8.41 -12.82
CA HIS A 163 8.22 8.28 -11.48
C HIS A 163 6.69 8.14 -11.52
N PHE A 164 6.06 8.85 -12.45
CA PHE A 164 4.62 8.82 -12.67
C PHE A 164 4.19 7.95 -13.87
N ALA A 165 5.08 7.12 -14.42
CA ALA A 165 4.81 6.28 -15.60
C ALA A 165 3.49 5.48 -15.54
N PRO A 166 3.03 4.94 -14.39
CA PRO A 166 1.72 4.28 -14.32
C PRO A 166 0.52 5.14 -14.76
N LEU A 167 0.64 6.47 -14.73
CA LEU A 167 -0.41 7.40 -15.19
C LEU A 167 -0.67 7.32 -16.70
N VAL A 168 0.21 6.69 -17.50
CA VAL A 168 -0.07 6.41 -18.92
C VAL A 168 -1.33 5.55 -19.12
N ARG A 169 -1.75 4.84 -18.06
CA ARG A 169 -2.98 4.03 -18.02
C ARG A 169 -4.17 4.79 -17.40
N SER A 170 -4.02 6.08 -17.18
CA SER A 170 -5.05 7.01 -16.73
C SER A 170 -5.38 8.03 -17.83
N ASP A 171 -6.36 8.89 -17.60
CA ASP A 171 -6.73 9.96 -18.54
C ASP A 171 -5.80 11.20 -18.43
N PHE A 172 -4.76 11.16 -17.59
CA PHE A 172 -3.84 12.28 -17.39
C PHE A 172 -2.76 12.35 -18.47
N ASP A 173 -2.58 13.53 -19.07
CA ASP A 173 -1.50 13.81 -20.03
C ASP A 173 -0.18 14.12 -19.30
N LEU A 174 0.56 13.07 -18.96
CA LEU A 174 1.82 13.19 -18.22
C LEU A 174 2.92 13.89 -19.02
N GLU A 175 3.04 13.59 -20.32
CA GLU A 175 4.12 14.07 -21.17
C GLU A 175 4.09 15.58 -21.36
N ASN A 176 2.89 16.16 -21.45
CA ASN A 176 2.70 17.60 -21.63
C ASN A 176 2.46 18.37 -20.33
N SER A 177 2.65 17.74 -19.17
CA SER A 177 2.48 18.42 -17.88
C SER A 177 3.60 19.44 -17.63
N GLU A 178 3.26 20.59 -17.03
CA GLU A 178 4.23 21.67 -16.76
C GLU A 178 5.36 21.21 -15.83
N MET A 179 5.06 20.31 -14.88
CA MET A 179 6.06 19.72 -14.00
C MET A 179 7.02 18.77 -14.75
N ALA A 180 6.54 18.04 -15.76
CA ALA A 180 7.43 17.26 -16.63
C ALA A 180 8.36 18.18 -17.44
N GLY A 181 7.84 19.30 -17.95
CA GLY A 181 8.64 20.34 -18.60
C GLY A 181 9.72 20.90 -17.67
N TRP A 182 9.33 21.35 -16.47
CA TRP A 182 10.28 21.85 -15.46
C TRP A 182 11.34 20.82 -15.11
N CYS A 183 10.95 19.56 -14.91
CA CYS A 183 11.90 18.49 -14.61
C CYS A 183 12.91 18.30 -15.76
N ASN A 184 12.46 18.27 -17.00
CA ASN A 184 13.34 18.09 -18.16
C ASN A 184 14.34 19.24 -18.32
N ASP A 185 13.89 20.48 -18.09
CA ASP A 185 14.72 21.67 -18.23
C ASP A 185 15.80 21.78 -17.13
N ASN A 186 15.52 21.27 -15.93
CA ASN A 186 16.40 21.41 -14.76
C ASN A 186 17.21 20.14 -14.43
N ARG A 187 16.80 18.98 -14.95
CA ARG A 187 17.37 17.66 -14.62
C ARG A 187 18.87 17.60 -14.84
N ASP A 188 19.37 18.05 -15.99
CA ASP A 188 20.78 17.90 -16.33
C ASP A 188 21.67 18.69 -15.36
N VAL A 189 21.26 19.93 -15.04
CA VAL A 189 21.92 20.78 -14.05
C VAL A 189 21.87 20.14 -12.66
N LEU A 190 20.71 19.64 -12.22
CA LEU A 190 20.55 18.97 -10.92
C LEU A 190 21.39 17.68 -10.80
N LEU A 191 21.57 16.95 -11.89
CA LEU A 191 22.33 15.70 -11.93
C LEU A 191 23.83 15.88 -12.17
N GLU A 192 24.30 17.11 -12.39
CA GLU A 192 25.74 17.37 -12.49
C GLU A 192 26.45 16.95 -11.20
N SER A 193 27.59 16.29 -11.36
CA SER A 193 28.39 15.80 -10.22
C SER A 193 28.80 16.91 -9.23
N ALA A 194 28.94 18.16 -9.70
CA ALA A 194 29.24 19.32 -8.85
C ALA A 194 28.07 19.72 -7.95
N ASN A 195 26.83 19.45 -8.37
CA ASN A 195 25.59 19.83 -7.67
C ASN A 195 25.03 18.71 -6.80
N ALA A 196 25.68 17.55 -6.70
CA ALA A 196 25.18 16.41 -5.93
C ALA A 196 24.86 16.77 -4.47
N ALA A 197 25.71 17.57 -3.82
CA ALA A 197 25.50 18.04 -2.44
C ALA A 197 24.43 19.13 -2.32
N ASP A 198 24.07 19.80 -3.41
CA ASP A 198 22.99 20.79 -3.45
C ASP A 198 21.65 20.09 -3.66
N LEU A 199 21.58 19.13 -4.59
CA LEU A 199 20.42 18.27 -4.78
C LEU A 199 20.08 17.50 -3.49
N ASP A 200 21.08 16.93 -2.81
CA ASP A 200 20.85 16.24 -1.53
C ASP A 200 20.29 17.20 -0.45
N ALA A 201 20.72 18.45 -0.43
CA ALA A 201 20.22 19.46 0.51
C ALA A 201 18.78 19.89 0.18
N ILE A 202 18.48 20.13 -1.10
CA ILE A 202 17.12 20.40 -1.60
C ILE A 202 16.17 19.26 -1.23
N VAL A 203 16.57 18.01 -1.48
CA VAL A 203 15.78 16.82 -1.12
C VAL A 203 15.58 16.74 0.39
N GLU A 204 16.61 17.03 1.20
CA GLU A 204 16.49 17.00 2.66
C GLU A 204 15.46 18.03 3.17
N PHE A 205 15.50 19.25 2.64
CA PHE A 205 14.53 20.30 2.96
C PHE A 205 13.09 19.89 2.60
N LEU A 206 12.88 19.27 1.44
CA LEU A 206 11.56 18.80 1.01
C LEU A 206 11.06 17.61 1.84
N VAL A 207 11.93 16.71 2.27
CA VAL A 207 11.60 15.61 3.19
C VAL A 207 11.16 16.15 4.56
N ALA A 208 11.80 17.22 5.04
CA ALA A 208 11.46 17.83 6.33
C ALA A 208 10.00 18.34 6.38
N GLN A 209 9.41 18.72 5.24
CA GLN A 209 8.02 19.18 5.16
C GLN A 209 7.01 18.15 5.69
N ALA A 210 7.28 16.85 5.53
CA ALA A 210 6.38 15.81 5.98
C ALA A 210 6.32 15.67 7.52
N SER A 211 7.33 16.19 8.24
CA SER A 211 7.45 16.05 9.71
C SER A 211 7.27 14.60 10.19
N ASN A 212 7.81 13.64 9.43
CA ASN A 212 7.66 12.22 9.72
C ASN A 212 8.52 11.83 10.94
N PRO A 213 7.93 11.32 12.04
CA PRO A 213 8.66 11.01 13.26
C PRO A 213 9.64 9.83 13.13
N LEU A 214 9.56 9.04 12.06
CA LEU A 214 10.47 7.92 11.78
C LEU A 214 11.67 8.35 10.93
N VAL A 215 11.71 9.59 10.45
CA VAL A 215 12.78 10.09 9.58
C VAL A 215 13.58 11.14 10.33
N GLU A 216 14.85 10.84 10.60
CA GLU A 216 15.81 11.83 11.07
C GLU A 216 16.22 12.73 9.89
N VAL A 217 16.19 14.05 10.12
CA VAL A 217 16.55 15.08 9.15
C VAL A 217 17.81 15.81 9.58
N ASP A 218 18.68 16.10 8.63
CA ASP A 218 19.90 16.88 8.85
C ASP A 218 19.61 18.38 8.72
N GLN A 219 19.54 19.09 9.86
CA GLN A 219 19.14 20.50 9.88
C GLN A 219 20.09 21.40 9.05
N GLU A 220 21.40 21.10 9.00
CA GLU A 220 22.32 21.91 8.20
C GLU A 220 22.02 21.79 6.70
N LYS A 221 21.60 20.59 6.26
CA LYS A 221 21.14 20.37 4.89
C LYS A 221 19.77 20.97 4.61
N VAL A 222 18.86 20.94 5.59
CA VAL A 222 17.54 21.60 5.48
C VAL A 222 17.72 23.09 5.25
N ASP A 223 18.52 23.76 6.10
CA ASP A 223 18.77 25.20 5.99
C ASP A 223 19.45 25.55 4.65
N LYS A 224 20.40 24.71 4.20
CA LYS A 224 21.05 24.87 2.89
C LYS A 224 20.05 24.67 1.74
N GLY A 225 19.20 23.66 1.81
CA GLY A 225 18.19 23.36 0.78
C GLY A 225 17.17 24.48 0.62
N GLU A 226 16.73 25.05 1.74
CA GLU A 226 15.84 26.23 1.75
C GLU A 226 16.48 27.43 1.05
N ALA A 227 17.74 27.72 1.37
CA ALA A 227 18.48 28.81 0.73
C ALA A 227 18.64 28.58 -0.78
N LEU A 228 18.96 27.36 -1.21
CA LEU A 228 19.11 27.02 -2.64
C LEU A 228 17.80 27.18 -3.43
N LEU A 229 16.65 26.82 -2.85
CA LEU A 229 15.35 26.99 -3.50
C LEU A 229 14.86 28.45 -3.47
N THR A 230 15.41 29.28 -2.59
CA THR A 230 15.14 30.72 -2.54
C THR A 230 16.01 31.49 -3.53
N ASP A 231 17.31 31.17 -3.57
CA ASP A 231 18.31 31.85 -4.41
C ASP A 231 18.36 31.30 -5.83
N LEU A 232 17.77 30.12 -6.07
CA LEU A 232 17.71 29.40 -7.35
C LEU A 232 19.08 29.11 -7.99
N THR A 233 20.14 29.26 -7.21
CA THR A 233 21.54 29.15 -7.67
C THR A 233 22.17 27.91 -7.05
N LEU A 234 22.67 27.00 -7.88
CA LEU A 234 23.44 25.84 -7.43
C LEU A 234 24.94 26.13 -7.50
N THR A 235 25.75 25.17 -7.07
CA THR A 235 27.21 25.22 -7.20
C THR A 235 27.66 25.45 -8.64
N ASN A 236 26.97 24.84 -9.61
CA ASN A 236 27.15 25.08 -11.04
C ASN A 236 25.80 25.21 -11.75
N GLY A 237 25.45 26.43 -12.15
CA GLY A 237 24.18 26.73 -12.83
C GLY A 237 23.07 27.18 -11.89
N GLU A 238 21.89 27.36 -12.47
CA GLU A 238 20.69 27.85 -11.80
C GLU A 238 19.51 26.95 -12.16
N ILE A 239 18.47 26.94 -11.33
CA ILE A 239 17.23 26.23 -11.57
C ILE A 239 16.05 27.20 -11.72
N SER A 240 15.00 26.77 -12.41
CA SER A 240 13.77 27.55 -12.52
C SER A 240 13.03 27.62 -11.18
N SER A 241 12.43 28.78 -10.90
CA SER A 241 11.65 29.06 -9.68
C SER A 241 10.53 28.06 -9.44
N CYS A 242 10.45 27.53 -8.22
CA CYS A 242 9.33 26.69 -7.78
C CYS A 242 8.09 27.55 -7.48
N THR A 243 8.29 28.77 -7.00
CA THR A 243 7.22 29.67 -6.53
C THR A 243 6.47 30.38 -7.66
N ASP A 244 6.95 30.25 -8.90
CA ASP A 244 6.24 30.76 -10.07
C ASP A 244 4.95 29.95 -10.33
N CYS A 245 4.93 28.68 -9.90
CA CYS A 245 3.78 27.79 -9.99
C CYS A 245 3.20 27.46 -8.61
N HIS A 246 4.04 27.06 -7.64
CA HIS A 246 3.60 26.66 -6.31
C HIS A 246 3.44 27.87 -5.38
N ALA A 247 2.26 28.04 -4.79
CA ALA A 247 1.92 29.22 -3.99
C ALA A 247 2.86 29.45 -2.79
N SER A 248 3.32 28.37 -2.16
CA SER A 248 4.26 28.44 -1.04
C SER A 248 5.10 27.18 -0.89
N LEU A 249 6.23 27.35 -0.19
CA LEU A 249 7.16 26.28 0.14
C LEU A 249 7.83 26.58 1.50
N GLY A 250 8.02 25.55 2.33
CA GLY A 250 8.74 25.68 3.60
C GLY A 250 7.90 26.06 4.82
N GLY A 251 6.61 26.36 4.64
CA GLY A 251 5.70 26.73 5.71
C GLY A 251 4.87 25.57 6.28
N GLU A 252 4.13 25.85 7.34
CA GLU A 252 3.07 24.95 7.83
C GLU A 252 1.91 24.89 6.83
N PHE A 253 1.29 23.72 6.71
CA PHE A 253 0.10 23.55 5.87
C PHE A 253 -1.12 24.23 6.50
N GLU A 254 -1.76 25.14 5.76
CA GLU A 254 -3.03 25.77 6.13
C GLU A 254 -4.08 25.48 5.06
N LEU A 255 -5.25 24.96 5.45
CA LEU A 255 -6.35 24.70 4.51
C LEU A 255 -7.00 26.02 4.08
N ASP A 256 -7.41 26.10 2.81
CA ASP A 256 -8.10 27.25 2.20
C ASP A 256 -7.21 28.50 1.98
N ALA A 257 -5.91 28.31 1.77
CA ALA A 257 -5.02 29.38 1.29
C ALA A 257 -5.38 29.78 -0.16
N ASP A 258 -5.19 31.06 -0.53
CA ASP A 258 -5.33 31.53 -1.91
C ASP A 258 -4.31 30.80 -2.80
N ASN A 259 -4.74 29.78 -3.56
CA ASN A 259 -3.85 28.92 -4.36
C ASN A 259 -4.15 29.03 -5.87
N SER A 260 -3.07 28.94 -6.65
CA SER A 260 -2.95 29.04 -8.10
C SER A 260 -3.36 27.79 -8.91
N GLY A 261 -3.82 26.71 -8.28
CA GLY A 261 -4.17 25.46 -8.99
C GLY A 261 -3.02 24.46 -9.10
N TYR A 262 -1.95 24.69 -8.34
CA TYR A 262 -0.79 23.79 -8.23
C TYR A 262 -0.72 23.18 -6.84
N PRO A 263 -0.14 21.96 -6.69
CA PRO A 263 -0.07 21.31 -5.39
C PRO A 263 0.64 22.15 -4.35
N GLU A 264 -0.01 22.38 -3.22
CA GLU A 264 0.61 22.99 -2.05
C GLU A 264 1.82 22.18 -1.59
N LEU A 265 2.96 22.85 -1.42
CA LEU A 265 4.20 22.20 -0.95
C LEU A 265 4.45 22.43 0.53
N ASN A 266 3.81 23.42 1.16
CA ASN A 266 3.85 23.60 2.60
C ASN A 266 3.33 22.35 3.31
N GLY A 267 4.15 21.81 4.22
CA GLY A 267 3.80 20.61 4.96
C GLY A 267 3.50 19.39 4.08
N TYR A 268 4.02 19.32 2.85
CA TYR A 268 3.75 18.21 1.93
C TYR A 268 4.02 16.86 2.60
N GLY A 269 3.04 15.95 2.56
CA GLY A 269 3.12 14.64 3.19
C GLY A 269 2.93 14.63 4.71
N SER A 270 2.73 15.78 5.34
CA SER A 270 2.33 15.87 6.75
C SER A 270 0.91 15.31 6.96
N LYS A 271 0.59 15.01 8.22
CA LYS A 271 -0.74 14.53 8.60
C LYS A 271 -1.86 15.49 8.18
N ALA A 272 -1.67 16.80 8.35
CA ALA A 272 -2.68 17.81 8.00
C ALA A 272 -2.87 17.87 6.47
N TRP A 273 -1.77 17.93 5.73
CA TRP A 273 -1.78 17.95 4.26
C TRP A 273 -2.44 16.69 3.69
N LEU A 274 -2.02 15.49 4.12
CA LEU A 274 -2.60 14.24 3.62
C LEU A 274 -4.07 14.07 3.97
N THR A 275 -4.49 14.53 5.15
CA THR A 275 -5.90 14.49 5.56
C THR A 275 -6.75 15.35 4.62
N ALA A 276 -6.32 16.58 4.35
CA ALA A 276 -7.02 17.48 3.44
C ALA A 276 -6.99 16.97 1.99
N PHE A 277 -5.83 16.49 1.53
CA PHE A 277 -5.64 15.96 0.18
C PHE A 277 -6.56 14.77 -0.11
N ILE A 278 -6.61 13.76 0.77
CA ILE A 278 -7.46 12.58 0.56
C ILE A 278 -8.95 12.95 0.61
N GLN A 279 -9.32 13.95 1.40
CA GLN A 279 -10.71 14.43 1.47
C GLN A 279 -11.15 15.07 0.15
N ASN A 280 -10.31 15.94 -0.44
CA ASN A 280 -10.64 16.65 -1.66
C ASN A 280 -9.40 16.97 -2.53
N PRO A 281 -8.87 15.98 -3.28
CA PRO A 281 -7.63 16.15 -4.06
C PRO A 281 -7.82 17.04 -5.30
N GLY A 282 -9.07 17.28 -5.73
CA GLY A 282 -9.43 18.20 -6.81
C GLY A 282 -9.68 19.64 -6.36
N SER A 283 -9.35 20.00 -5.12
CA SER A 283 -9.41 21.40 -4.71
C SER A 283 -8.32 22.22 -5.44
N PRO A 284 -8.52 23.55 -5.63
CA PRO A 284 -7.49 24.43 -6.20
C PRO A 284 -6.17 24.42 -5.42
N GLN A 285 -6.18 24.03 -4.15
CA GLN A 285 -4.98 23.92 -3.32
C GLN A 285 -4.10 22.70 -3.65
N PHE A 286 -4.65 21.74 -4.41
CA PHE A 286 -3.97 20.52 -4.81
C PHE A 286 -3.85 20.46 -6.33
N TYR A 287 -4.58 19.57 -7.00
CA TYR A 287 -4.46 19.39 -8.45
C TYR A 287 -5.61 20.01 -9.24
N GLY A 288 -6.60 20.64 -8.59
CA GLY A 288 -7.70 21.33 -9.28
C GLY A 288 -8.36 20.46 -10.36
N ASP A 289 -8.50 21.03 -11.57
CA ASP A 289 -9.08 20.37 -12.74
C ASP A 289 -8.19 19.25 -13.33
N ALA A 290 -6.89 19.24 -13.01
CA ALA A 290 -5.96 18.20 -13.46
C ALA A 290 -6.05 16.91 -12.63
N ASN A 291 -6.76 16.95 -11.49
CA ASN A 291 -6.90 15.82 -10.58
C ASN A 291 -7.64 14.62 -11.19
N GLN A 292 -7.04 13.43 -11.09
CA GLN A 292 -7.68 12.16 -11.44
C GLN A 292 -8.06 11.30 -10.22
N MET A 293 -7.65 11.71 -9.01
CA MET A 293 -7.92 10.95 -7.78
C MET A 293 -9.35 11.26 -7.27
N PRO A 294 -10.19 10.25 -6.95
CA PRO A 294 -11.51 10.52 -6.39
C PRO A 294 -11.41 11.15 -4.99
N ALA A 295 -12.27 12.11 -4.69
CA ALA A 295 -12.45 12.61 -3.33
C ALA A 295 -13.02 11.51 -2.41
N PHE A 296 -12.48 11.39 -1.19
CA PHE A 296 -12.92 10.40 -0.20
C PHE A 296 -13.72 11.00 0.97
N ALA A 297 -13.94 12.32 0.99
CA ALA A 297 -14.90 12.93 1.91
C ALA A 297 -16.26 12.22 1.81
N GLY A 298 -16.76 11.69 2.93
CA GLY A 298 -18.02 10.95 3.01
C GLY A 298 -17.98 9.51 2.48
N LYS A 299 -16.87 9.02 1.90
CA LYS A 299 -16.71 7.63 1.40
C LYS A 299 -15.97 6.71 2.38
N MET A 300 -15.23 7.29 3.31
CA MET A 300 -14.59 6.59 4.42
C MET A 300 -14.90 7.29 5.74
N SER A 301 -14.88 6.53 6.84
CA SER A 301 -15.03 7.12 8.16
C SER A 301 -13.80 7.94 8.54
N ASN A 302 -13.97 8.97 9.38
CA ASN A 302 -12.85 9.75 9.92
C ASN A 302 -11.81 8.85 10.60
N ARG A 303 -12.26 7.75 11.22
CA ARG A 303 -11.39 6.80 11.90
C ARG A 303 -10.57 5.94 10.95
N GLU A 304 -11.10 5.58 9.79
CA GLU A 304 -10.34 4.91 8.72
C GLU A 304 -9.33 5.86 8.09
N LEU A 305 -9.75 7.09 7.77
CA LEU A 305 -8.86 8.14 7.25
C LEU A 305 -7.69 8.40 8.20
N GLU A 306 -7.97 8.52 9.49
CA GLU A 306 -6.92 8.72 10.50
C GLU A 306 -5.90 7.56 10.51
N MET A 307 -6.34 6.30 10.41
CA MET A 307 -5.40 5.16 10.37
C MET A 307 -4.55 5.16 9.13
N LEU A 308 -5.16 5.45 7.97
CA LEU A 308 -4.45 5.54 6.71
C LEU A 308 -3.37 6.62 6.76
N VAL A 309 -3.75 7.85 7.14
CA VAL A 309 -2.82 8.99 7.21
C VAL A 309 -1.71 8.74 8.22
N ARG A 310 -2.05 8.28 9.44
CA ARG A 310 -1.05 8.01 10.47
C ARG A 310 -0.09 6.91 10.05
N TRP A 311 -0.55 5.89 9.33
CA TRP A 311 0.31 4.86 8.77
C TRP A 311 1.25 5.42 7.68
N MET A 312 0.71 6.19 6.73
CA MET A 312 1.53 6.80 5.66
C MET A 312 2.57 7.80 6.21
N CYS A 313 2.23 8.55 7.27
CA CYS A 313 3.15 9.48 7.92
C CYS A 313 4.11 8.82 8.93
N GLY A 314 4.03 7.52 9.20
CA GLY A 314 4.84 6.90 10.25
C GLY A 314 4.43 7.23 11.70
N ASP A 315 3.26 7.84 11.92
CA ASP A 315 2.72 8.20 13.25
C ASP A 315 2.06 6.98 13.93
N TYR A 316 2.89 6.06 14.40
CA TYR A 316 2.48 4.93 15.22
C TYR A 316 3.59 4.54 16.20
N PRO A 317 3.27 3.82 17.30
CA PRO A 317 4.27 3.36 18.24
C PRO A 317 5.35 2.52 17.54
N PRO A 318 6.63 2.65 17.96
CA PRO A 318 7.72 1.84 17.41
C PRO A 318 7.38 0.35 17.37
N THR A 319 7.93 -0.34 16.37
CA THR A 319 7.61 -1.73 16.06
C THR A 319 8.87 -2.46 15.61
N HIS A 320 9.03 -3.71 16.03
CA HIS A 320 10.00 -4.63 15.43
C HIS A 320 9.36 -5.54 14.39
N VAL A 321 8.04 -5.44 14.21
CA VAL A 321 7.34 -6.10 13.12
C VAL A 321 7.71 -5.41 11.83
N GLU A 322 8.29 -6.16 10.90
CA GLU A 322 8.68 -5.64 9.59
C GLU A 322 7.46 -5.23 8.75
N PRO A 323 7.63 -4.25 7.84
CA PRO A 323 6.70 -4.01 6.75
C PRO A 323 6.51 -5.26 5.88
N TYR A 324 5.46 -5.26 5.06
CA TYR A 324 5.30 -6.31 4.06
C TYR A 324 6.47 -6.26 3.06
N ALA A 325 6.88 -7.41 2.54
CA ALA A 325 7.96 -7.48 1.58
C ALA A 325 7.57 -6.78 0.27
N SER A 326 8.49 -5.99 -0.26
CA SER A 326 8.32 -5.34 -1.55
C SER A 326 8.11 -6.36 -2.68
N GLN A 327 7.20 -6.02 -3.58
CA GLN A 327 6.86 -6.76 -4.79
C GLN A 327 7.17 -5.94 -6.06
N VAL A 328 7.89 -4.83 -5.95
CA VAL A 328 8.16 -3.91 -7.08
C VAL A 328 8.83 -4.64 -8.24
N ASP A 329 9.85 -5.47 -7.98
CA ASP A 329 10.56 -6.22 -9.04
C ASP A 329 9.64 -7.24 -9.73
N GLN A 330 8.77 -7.90 -8.96
CA GLN A 330 7.81 -8.84 -9.51
C GLN A 330 6.75 -8.12 -10.36
N LEU A 331 6.28 -6.96 -9.90
CA LEU A 331 5.35 -6.13 -10.65
C LEU A 331 5.99 -5.63 -11.96
N ALA A 332 7.22 -5.14 -11.90
CA ALA A 332 7.96 -4.68 -13.08
C ALA A 332 8.21 -5.81 -14.08
N GLY A 333 8.54 -7.02 -13.61
CA GLY A 333 8.69 -8.19 -14.48
C GLY A 333 7.41 -8.64 -15.20
N ASN A 334 6.24 -8.23 -14.69
CA ASN A 334 4.93 -8.46 -15.33
C ASN A 334 4.49 -7.29 -16.23
N ASP A 335 5.22 -6.17 -16.23
CA ASP A 335 4.92 -5.01 -17.05
C ASP A 335 5.72 -5.02 -18.36
N SER A 336 5.15 -5.63 -19.41
CA SER A 336 5.78 -5.66 -20.74
C SER A 336 5.82 -4.30 -21.46
N SER A 337 5.20 -3.26 -20.91
CA SER A 337 5.22 -1.90 -21.48
C SER A 337 6.36 -1.03 -20.98
N VAL A 338 7.12 -1.47 -19.96
CA VAL A 338 8.31 -0.77 -19.44
C VAL A 338 9.62 -1.41 -19.94
N ALA A 339 9.54 -2.52 -20.68
CA ALA A 339 10.69 -3.29 -21.18
C ALA A 339 11.51 -2.60 -22.32
N GLU A 340 11.14 -1.40 -22.76
CA GLU A 340 11.84 -0.65 -23.83
C GLU A 340 12.56 0.64 -23.37
N VAL A 341 12.74 0.87 -22.06
CA VAL A 341 13.65 1.92 -21.60
C VAL A 341 15.01 1.28 -21.30
N GLU A 342 15.87 1.23 -22.32
CA GLU A 342 17.28 0.82 -22.15
C GLU A 342 17.95 1.60 -21.02
N PRO A 343 18.80 0.98 -20.20
CA PRO A 343 19.63 1.72 -19.26
C PRO A 343 20.66 2.52 -20.08
N SER A 344 20.52 3.85 -20.11
CA SER A 344 21.57 4.70 -20.68
C SER A 344 22.85 4.50 -19.87
N LYS A 345 23.94 4.17 -20.57
CA LYS A 345 25.29 4.04 -20.04
C LYS A 345 25.80 5.29 -19.34
#